data_AF-A0A246BIH1-F1
#
_entry.id   AF-A0A246BIH1-F1
#
_cell.length_a   1.000
_cell.length_b   1.000
_cell.length_c   1.000
_cell.angle_alpha   90.00
_cell.angle_beta   90.00
_cell.angle_gamma   90.00
#
_symmetry.space_group_name_H-M   'P 1'
#
loop_
_entity.id
_entity.type
_entity.pdbx_description
1 polymer ?
#
loop_
_entity_poly.entity_id
_entity_poly.type
_entity_poly.pdbx_seq_one_letter_code
_entity_poly.pdbx_strand_id
1 'polypeptide(L)'
;MKKLALAAIGLTGILASCGVTVVVGTSDPVRNFRLLSYQSQYTLPSDYVDTATGTRYPKGTSIICDNWNTRLSVTLDWDGTVDLVGARLVGRDSGQTRTVYSAPLGDMYSDSPSVFEFVVGPNTAPLSVGKGGISAQAIVVTPVNTFTVKGATFVDVQAQSSDGTVSPVRQSVQALPVANCS
;
A
#
# COMPACT_ATOMS: atom_id res chain seq x y z
N MET A 1 71.61 26.06 -3.75
CA MET A 1 70.15 25.85 -3.62
C MET A 1 69.68 24.90 -4.72
N LYS A 2 68.75 23.99 -4.35
CA LYS A 2 68.00 23.00 -5.18
C LYS A 2 68.69 21.67 -5.50
N LYS A 3 68.42 20.65 -4.67
CA LYS A 3 68.41 19.22 -5.00
C LYS A 3 67.23 18.54 -4.28
N LEU A 4 66.50 17.71 -5.02
CA LEU A 4 65.39 16.84 -4.60
C LEU A 4 65.91 15.67 -3.74
N ALA A 5 65.13 15.20 -2.77
CA ALA A 5 65.01 13.77 -2.42
C ALA A 5 63.84 13.49 -1.46
N LEU A 6 63.08 12.43 -1.79
CA LEU A 6 61.98 11.79 -1.08
C LEU A 6 62.34 11.33 0.35
N ALA A 7 61.35 11.33 1.23
CA ALA A 7 61.22 10.31 2.28
C ALA A 7 59.74 10.06 2.61
N ALA A 8 59.23 8.92 2.15
CA ALA A 8 58.02 8.28 2.65
C ALA A 8 58.32 7.65 4.02
N ILE A 9 57.42 7.80 5.00
CA ILE A 9 57.18 6.97 6.22
C ILE A 9 55.99 7.69 6.92
N GLY A 10 54.87 7.10 7.32
CA GLY A 10 54.33 5.76 7.21
C GLY A 10 52.87 5.88 7.66
N LEU A 11 51.91 5.45 6.83
CA LEU A 11 50.53 5.24 7.26
C LEU A 11 50.42 3.81 7.80
N THR A 12 50.92 3.62 9.02
CA THR A 12 50.49 2.52 9.91
C THR A 12 49.36 3.13 10.74
N GLY A 13 48.07 2.84 10.54
CA GLY A 13 47.50 1.52 10.31
C GLY A 13 47.32 0.82 11.65
N ILE A 14 46.44 1.32 12.53
CA ILE A 14 45.76 0.57 13.61
C ILE A 14 44.41 1.27 13.83
N LEU A 15 43.33 0.63 13.39
CA LEU A 15 42.00 0.71 14.01
C LEU A 15 41.23 -0.55 13.60
N ALA A 16 41.72 -1.67 14.12
CA ALA A 16 40.96 -2.91 14.22
C ALA A 16 40.80 -3.21 15.71
N SER A 17 39.65 -2.89 16.28
CA SER A 17 38.95 -3.73 17.28
C SER A 17 37.71 -3.03 17.86
N CYS A 18 36.64 -3.00 17.08
CA CYS A 18 35.31 -3.29 17.59
C CYS A 18 34.70 -4.23 16.55
N GLY A 19 34.77 -5.53 16.82
CA GLY A 19 34.27 -6.60 15.97
C GLY A 19 32.75 -6.59 15.90
N VAL A 20 32.19 -5.55 15.29
CA VAL A 20 30.90 -5.65 14.65
C VAL A 20 31.22 -5.88 13.19
N THR A 21 31.21 -7.15 12.79
CA THR A 21 30.91 -7.48 11.41
C THR A 21 29.54 -6.84 11.16
N VAL A 22 29.51 -5.62 10.61
CA VAL A 22 28.31 -5.13 9.97
C VAL A 22 28.18 -6.05 8.78
N VAL A 23 27.47 -7.16 9.00
CA VAL A 23 26.83 -7.88 7.91
C VAL A 23 25.87 -6.84 7.37
N VAL A 24 26.33 -6.04 6.41
CA VAL A 24 25.44 -5.36 5.49
C VAL A 24 24.77 -6.52 4.79
N GLY A 25 23.64 -6.98 5.34
CA GLY A 25 22.79 -7.92 4.65
C GLY A 25 22.63 -7.33 3.26
N THR A 26 22.95 -8.12 2.23
CA THR A 26 22.69 -7.72 0.85
C THR A 26 21.18 -7.53 0.76
N SER A 27 20.72 -6.29 0.94
CA SER A 27 19.33 -5.95 0.72
C SER A 27 19.07 -6.10 -0.77
N ASP A 28 18.03 -6.83 -1.12
CA ASP A 28 17.54 -6.87 -2.50
C ASP A 28 16.40 -5.87 -2.62
N PRO A 29 16.66 -4.62 -3.06
CA PRO A 29 15.69 -3.56 -2.96
C PRO A 29 14.44 -3.85 -3.80
N VAL A 30 13.30 -3.37 -3.31
CA VAL A 30 12.00 -3.52 -3.97
C VAL A 30 12.01 -2.88 -5.35
N ARG A 31 11.64 -3.66 -6.36
CA ARG A 31 11.56 -3.25 -7.77
C ARG A 31 10.28 -3.78 -8.39
N ASN A 32 9.88 -3.17 -9.50
CA ASN A 32 8.71 -3.59 -10.28
C ASN A 32 7.41 -3.77 -9.46
N PHE A 33 7.27 -3.00 -8.36
CA PHE A 33 6.09 -3.04 -7.50
C PHE A 33 4.82 -2.69 -8.27
N ARG A 34 3.80 -3.55 -8.17
CA ARG A 34 2.55 -3.47 -8.93
C ARG A 34 1.35 -3.75 -8.04
N LEU A 35 0.29 -2.97 -8.23
CA LEU A 35 -1.06 -3.29 -7.76
C LEU A 35 -1.77 -4.03 -8.90
N LEU A 36 -2.03 -5.33 -8.70
CA LEU A 36 -2.66 -6.17 -9.71
C LEU A 36 -4.19 -6.14 -9.62
N SER A 37 -4.73 -6.15 -8.39
CA SER A 37 -6.16 -6.10 -8.16
C SER A 37 -6.49 -5.48 -6.80
N TYR A 38 -7.72 -5.01 -6.66
CA TYR A 38 -8.28 -4.49 -5.43
C TYR A 38 -9.75 -4.91 -5.37
N GLN A 39 -10.17 -5.47 -4.24
CA GLN A 39 -11.50 -6.03 -4.08
C GLN A 39 -12.07 -5.66 -2.72
N SER A 40 -13.37 -5.37 -2.70
CA SER A 40 -14.11 -5.18 -1.46
C SER A 40 -14.95 -6.40 -1.11
N GLN A 41 -15.18 -6.58 0.19
CA GLN A 41 -16.22 -7.46 0.71
C GLN A 41 -17.60 -7.13 0.16
N TYR A 42 -17.86 -5.88 -0.20
CA TYR A 42 -19.17 -5.44 -0.66
C TYR A 42 -19.15 -5.06 -2.13
N THR A 43 -20.23 -5.37 -2.84
CA THR A 43 -20.41 -4.98 -4.24
C THR A 43 -21.76 -4.32 -4.50
N LEU A 44 -21.84 -3.52 -5.56
CA LEU A 44 -23.08 -2.94 -6.02
C LEU A 44 -24.12 -4.01 -6.43
N PRO A 45 -25.38 -3.93 -5.94
CA PRO A 45 -26.46 -4.83 -6.36
C PRO A 45 -27.05 -4.50 -7.73
N SER A 46 -26.83 -3.27 -8.22
CA SER A 46 -27.29 -2.76 -9.50
C SER A 46 -26.24 -1.83 -10.10
N ASP A 47 -26.39 -1.49 -11.38
CA ASP A 47 -25.55 -0.45 -11.98
C ASP A 47 -25.71 0.89 -11.25
N TYR A 48 -24.64 1.67 -11.24
CA TYR A 48 -24.61 3.04 -10.74
C TYR A 48 -23.92 3.94 -11.77
N VAL A 49 -24.49 5.11 -12.02
CA VAL A 49 -23.84 6.16 -12.81
C VAL A 49 -23.57 7.32 -11.89
N ASP A 50 -22.29 7.66 -11.77
CA ASP A 50 -21.87 8.82 -11.01
C ASP A 50 -22.28 10.09 -11.74
N THR A 51 -23.16 10.86 -11.12
CA THR A 51 -23.74 12.07 -11.70
C THR A 51 -22.73 13.22 -11.82
N ALA A 52 -21.63 13.19 -11.05
CA ALA A 52 -20.60 14.22 -11.11
C ALA A 52 -19.62 14.01 -12.27
N THR A 53 -19.34 12.75 -12.63
CA THR A 53 -18.31 12.40 -13.64
C THR A 53 -18.87 11.71 -14.88
N GLY A 54 -20.12 11.22 -14.84
CA GLY A 54 -20.69 10.34 -15.86
C GLY A 54 -20.13 8.91 -15.84
N THR A 55 -19.27 8.58 -14.88
CA THR A 55 -18.64 7.25 -14.80
C THR A 55 -19.68 6.19 -14.46
N ARG A 56 -19.76 5.15 -15.29
CA ARG A 56 -20.63 3.99 -15.03
C ARG A 56 -19.87 2.91 -14.24
N TYR A 57 -20.46 2.52 -13.12
CA TYR A 57 -20.06 1.40 -12.29
C TYR A 57 -21.09 0.28 -12.47
N PRO A 58 -20.74 -0.83 -13.16
CA PRO A 58 -21.68 -1.93 -13.34
C PRO A 58 -22.02 -2.63 -12.03
N LYS A 59 -23.15 -3.34 -12.01
CA LYS A 59 -23.47 -4.32 -10.97
C LYS A 59 -22.27 -5.23 -10.70
N GLY A 60 -21.99 -5.51 -9.43
CA GLY A 60 -20.85 -6.33 -9.01
C GLY A 60 -19.55 -5.55 -8.82
N THR A 61 -19.49 -4.25 -9.14
CA THR A 61 -18.35 -3.41 -8.78
C THR A 61 -18.16 -3.37 -7.26
N SER A 62 -16.90 -3.48 -6.81
CA SER A 62 -16.51 -3.33 -5.40
C SER A 62 -16.85 -1.94 -4.85
N ILE A 63 -17.36 -1.87 -3.63
CA ILE A 63 -17.73 -0.61 -2.95
C ILE A 63 -17.21 -0.57 -1.52
N ILE A 64 -17.05 0.63 -0.98
CA ILE A 64 -16.79 0.82 0.46
C ILE A 64 -18.08 1.27 1.13
N CYS A 65 -18.55 0.49 2.10
CA CYS A 65 -19.68 0.86 2.95
C CYS A 65 -19.20 1.77 4.07
N ASP A 66 -19.59 3.04 4.01
CA ASP A 66 -19.13 4.08 4.92
C ASP A 66 -19.78 4.00 6.31
N ASN A 67 -20.88 3.26 6.44
CA ASN A 67 -21.57 3.04 7.70
C ASN A 67 -21.23 1.68 8.35
N TRP A 68 -20.43 0.84 7.70
CA TRP A 68 -20.02 -0.50 8.18
C TRP A 68 -18.50 -0.66 8.16
N ASN A 69 -17.99 -1.69 8.81
CA ASN A 69 -16.64 -2.16 8.54
C ASN A 69 -16.63 -2.84 7.17
N THR A 70 -15.81 -2.34 6.26
CA THR A 70 -15.60 -2.94 4.94
C THR A 70 -14.21 -3.55 4.86
N ARG A 71 -14.12 -4.86 4.64
CA ARG A 71 -12.83 -5.49 4.34
C ARG A 71 -12.45 -5.21 2.88
N LEU A 72 -11.22 -4.73 2.68
CA LEU A 72 -10.59 -4.55 1.39
C LEU A 72 -9.40 -5.49 1.26
N SER A 73 -9.21 -6.03 0.07
CA SER A 73 -8.08 -6.85 -0.33
C SER A 73 -7.37 -6.19 -1.49
N VAL A 74 -6.04 -6.22 -1.48
CA VAL A 74 -5.19 -5.82 -2.60
C VAL A 74 -4.25 -6.96 -2.94
N THR A 75 -4.09 -7.24 -4.22
CA THR A 75 -3.10 -8.20 -4.72
C THR A 75 -1.91 -7.44 -5.25
N LEU A 76 -0.74 -7.71 -4.70
CA LEU A 76 0.50 -7.00 -4.96
C LEU A 76 1.56 -7.97 -5.50
N ASP A 77 2.38 -7.47 -6.41
CA ASP A 77 3.46 -8.21 -7.03
C ASP A 77 4.71 -7.33 -7.10
N TRP A 78 5.89 -7.91 -6.84
CA TRP A 78 7.16 -7.18 -6.79
C TRP A 78 8.36 -8.10 -6.90
N ASP A 79 9.48 -7.51 -7.30
CA ASP A 79 10.81 -8.12 -7.24
C ASP A 79 11.57 -7.60 -6.01
N GLY A 80 12.46 -8.43 -5.45
CA GLY A 80 13.23 -8.11 -4.23
C GLY A 80 12.45 -8.31 -2.93
N THR A 81 12.97 -7.74 -1.83
CA THR A 81 12.37 -7.82 -0.50
C THR A 81 11.61 -6.56 -0.13
N VAL A 82 10.50 -6.74 0.58
CA VAL A 82 9.71 -5.68 1.18
C VAL A 82 9.65 -5.88 2.68
N ASP A 83 10.04 -4.84 3.42
CA ASP A 83 9.96 -4.81 4.88
C ASP A 83 8.68 -4.13 5.37
N LEU A 84 8.11 -3.21 4.59
CA LEU A 84 6.86 -2.53 4.94
C LEU A 84 5.96 -2.36 3.72
N VAL A 85 4.69 -2.71 3.88
CA VAL A 85 3.62 -2.36 2.91
C VAL A 85 2.64 -1.40 3.58
N GLY A 86 2.37 -0.30 2.88
CA GLY A 86 1.34 0.66 3.24
C GLY A 86 0.23 0.72 2.19
N ALA A 87 -1.00 0.91 2.65
CA ALA A 87 -2.13 1.28 1.81
C ALA A 87 -2.81 2.55 2.34
N ARG A 88 -3.18 3.45 1.44
CA ARG A 88 -3.94 4.65 1.74
C ARG A 88 -5.10 4.80 0.77
N LEU A 89 -6.19 5.38 1.25
CA LEU A 89 -7.31 5.78 0.42
C LEU A 89 -7.12 7.24 -0.01
N VAL A 90 -7.47 7.55 -1.25
CA VAL A 90 -7.40 8.91 -1.82
C VAL A 90 -8.77 9.31 -2.33
N GLY A 91 -9.38 10.35 -1.76
CA GLY A 91 -10.67 10.86 -2.23
C GLY A 91 -10.52 11.38 -3.66
N ARG A 92 -11.30 10.86 -4.62
CA ARG A 92 -11.18 11.25 -6.03
C ARG A 92 -11.39 12.76 -6.22
N ASP A 93 -12.40 13.29 -5.55
CA ASP A 93 -12.86 14.68 -5.77
C ASP A 93 -12.19 15.68 -4.81
N SER A 94 -11.73 15.20 -3.64
CA SER A 94 -11.11 16.05 -2.61
C SER A 94 -9.58 15.99 -2.58
N GLY A 95 -8.97 14.96 -3.17
CA GLY A 95 -7.53 14.68 -3.06
C GLY A 95 -7.06 14.31 -1.65
N GLN A 96 -7.96 14.24 -0.66
CA GLN A 96 -7.61 13.90 0.71
C GLN A 96 -7.12 12.46 0.80
N THR A 97 -6.05 12.24 1.57
CA THR A 97 -5.46 10.91 1.72
C THR A 97 -5.58 10.40 3.16
N ARG A 98 -5.73 9.07 3.31
CA ARG A 98 -5.78 8.42 4.62
C ARG A 98 -5.12 7.05 4.58
N THR A 99 -4.07 6.86 5.37
CA THR A 99 -3.47 5.53 5.57
C THR A 99 -4.43 4.63 6.32
N VAL A 100 -4.79 3.51 5.70
CA VAL A 100 -5.71 2.49 6.23
C VAL A 100 -4.99 1.18 6.57
N TYR A 101 -3.79 1.00 6.03
CA TYR A 101 -2.95 -0.15 6.32
C TYR A 101 -1.48 0.25 6.34
N SER A 102 -0.73 -0.32 7.28
CA SER A 102 0.72 -0.25 7.33
C SER A 102 1.18 -1.43 8.18
N ALA A 103 1.87 -2.38 7.57
CA ALA A 103 2.35 -3.56 8.28
C ALA A 103 3.85 -3.79 7.99
N PRO A 104 4.67 -4.02 9.03
CA PRO A 104 5.99 -4.58 8.85
C PRO A 104 5.86 -6.06 8.45
N LEU A 105 6.68 -6.49 7.49
CA LEU A 105 6.70 -7.84 6.92
C LEU A 105 8.01 -8.59 7.21
N GLY A 106 9.10 -7.89 7.57
CA GLY A 106 10.37 -8.52 7.92
C GLY A 106 11.10 -9.11 6.71
N ASP A 107 11.34 -8.28 5.69
CA ASP A 107 12.02 -8.64 4.44
C ASP A 107 11.39 -9.82 3.66
N MET A 108 10.13 -9.65 3.29
CA MET A 108 9.35 -10.63 2.54
C MET A 108 9.55 -10.49 1.02
N TYR A 109 9.78 -11.62 0.32
CA TYR A 109 9.66 -11.72 -1.14
C TYR A 109 8.21 -11.90 -1.56
N SER A 110 7.87 -11.51 -2.79
CA SER A 110 6.53 -11.75 -3.34
C SER A 110 6.27 -13.26 -3.50
N ASP A 111 5.23 -13.78 -2.85
CA ASP A 111 4.82 -15.19 -2.93
C ASP A 111 3.85 -15.42 -4.10
N SER A 112 4.18 -14.88 -5.28
CA SER A 112 3.50 -15.13 -6.55
C SER A 112 1.96 -15.05 -6.59
N PRO A 113 1.37 -13.87 -6.87
CA PRO A 113 1.40 -12.60 -6.15
C PRO A 113 0.90 -12.69 -4.70
N SER A 114 1.24 -11.73 -3.86
CA SER A 114 0.81 -11.70 -2.45
C SER A 114 -0.48 -10.89 -2.24
N VAL A 115 -1.35 -11.38 -1.37
CA VAL A 115 -2.62 -10.76 -1.02
C VAL A 115 -2.54 -10.10 0.36
N PHE A 116 -2.90 -8.83 0.43
CA PHE A 116 -2.99 -8.07 1.67
C PHE A 116 -4.41 -7.63 1.92
N GLU A 117 -4.90 -7.86 3.14
CA GLU A 117 -6.24 -7.47 3.55
C GLU A 117 -6.19 -6.47 4.70
N PHE A 118 -7.14 -5.54 4.69
CA PHE A 118 -7.31 -4.55 5.74
C PHE A 118 -8.78 -4.15 5.86
N VAL A 119 -9.15 -3.66 7.04
CA VAL A 119 -10.52 -3.22 7.33
C VAL A 119 -10.57 -1.71 7.26
N VAL A 120 -11.47 -1.20 6.42
CA VAL A 120 -11.87 0.20 6.39
C VAL A 120 -13.07 0.33 7.31
N GLY A 121 -12.91 1.05 8.43
CA GLY A 121 -14.00 1.27 9.37
C GLY A 121 -15.07 2.21 8.83
N PRO A 122 -16.20 2.36 9.55
CA PRO A 122 -17.18 3.39 9.25
C PRO A 122 -16.51 4.76 9.23
N ASN A 123 -16.93 5.62 8.31
CA ASN A 123 -16.39 6.96 8.11
C ASN A 123 -14.87 6.96 7.95
N THR A 124 -14.25 5.95 7.31
CA THR A 124 -12.76 5.86 7.20
C THR A 124 -12.25 6.11 5.79
N ALA A 125 -13.09 5.98 4.75
CA ALA A 125 -12.76 6.53 3.44
C ALA A 125 -12.62 8.07 3.57
N PRO A 126 -11.79 8.76 2.77
CA PRO A 126 -11.48 10.19 2.93
C PRO A 126 -12.70 11.10 2.74
N LEU A 127 -13.56 11.10 3.76
CA LEU A 127 -14.70 11.94 4.08
C LEU A 127 -14.90 12.01 5.63
N SER A 128 -14.28 11.15 6.46
CA SER A 128 -13.86 11.40 7.87
C SER A 128 -12.98 10.24 8.38
N VAL A 129 -12.81 10.05 9.70
CA VAL A 129 -11.76 9.25 10.40
C VAL A 129 -12.16 7.86 10.97
N GLY A 130 -11.16 6.94 11.06
CA GLY A 130 -11.11 5.78 11.98
C GLY A 130 -9.87 4.89 11.75
N LYS A 131 -9.34 4.14 12.74
CA LYS A 131 -8.12 3.30 12.61
C LYS A 131 -8.39 1.91 13.21
N GLY A 132 -8.30 0.85 12.44
CA GLY A 132 -8.43 -0.53 12.93
C GLY A 132 -7.86 -1.53 11.92
N GLY A 133 -6.77 -2.20 12.27
CA GLY A 133 -6.23 -3.33 11.50
C GLY A 133 -6.77 -4.65 12.03
N ILE A 134 -6.84 -5.70 11.18
CA ILE A 134 -6.87 -7.13 11.53
C ILE A 134 -6.59 -7.98 10.27
N SER A 135 -6.07 -9.17 10.51
CA SER A 135 -5.48 -10.20 9.66
C SER A 135 -6.32 -10.79 8.52
N ALA A 136 -5.58 -11.44 7.61
CA ALA A 136 -6.00 -12.10 6.38
C ALA A 136 -6.95 -13.28 6.61
N GLN A 137 -8.17 -13.17 6.08
CA GLN A 137 -9.08 -14.28 5.82
C GLN A 137 -9.80 -13.95 4.51
N ALA A 138 -9.72 -14.84 3.53
CA ALA A 138 -10.28 -14.64 2.19
C ALA A 138 -11.64 -13.94 2.23
N ILE A 139 -11.73 -12.80 1.55
CA ILE A 139 -12.95 -12.00 1.48
C ILE A 139 -14.10 -12.81 0.85
N VAL A 140 -15.16 -13.04 1.61
CA VAL A 140 -16.45 -13.46 1.04
C VAL A 140 -17.15 -12.22 0.49
N VAL A 141 -17.32 -12.17 -0.82
CA VAL A 141 -17.97 -11.05 -1.51
C VAL A 141 -19.50 -11.14 -1.34
N THR A 142 -20.09 -10.06 -0.86
CA THR A 142 -21.52 -9.95 -0.55
C THR A 142 -22.09 -8.70 -1.23
N PRO A 143 -23.06 -8.85 -2.16
CA PRO A 143 -23.82 -7.70 -2.64
C PRO A 143 -24.60 -7.04 -1.49
N VAL A 144 -24.61 -5.71 -1.43
CA VAL A 144 -25.48 -4.98 -0.49
C VAL A 144 -26.92 -4.95 -1.00
N ASN A 145 -27.92 -4.70 -0.16
CA ASN A 145 -29.32 -4.68 -0.61
C ASN A 145 -29.64 -3.35 -1.30
N THR A 146 -29.29 -2.25 -0.64
CA THR A 146 -29.46 -0.89 -1.16
C THR A 146 -28.24 -0.02 -0.83
N PHE A 147 -28.02 1.03 -1.62
CA PHE A 147 -26.87 1.91 -1.44
C PHE A 147 -27.21 3.36 -1.81
N THR A 148 -26.57 4.30 -1.11
CA THR A 148 -26.55 5.73 -1.47
C THR A 148 -25.11 6.19 -1.55
N VAL A 149 -24.63 6.47 -2.77
CA VAL A 149 -23.23 6.88 -3.00
C VAL A 149 -23.01 8.30 -2.47
N LYS A 150 -21.91 8.46 -1.71
CA LYS A 150 -21.43 9.72 -1.13
C LYS A 150 -20.24 10.31 -1.88
N GLY A 151 -19.51 9.46 -2.62
CA GLY A 151 -18.33 9.84 -3.38
C GLY A 151 -17.58 8.63 -3.89
N ALA A 152 -16.33 8.81 -4.31
CA ALA A 152 -15.47 7.73 -4.74
C ALA A 152 -14.03 7.92 -4.24
N THR A 153 -13.31 6.83 -4.03
CA THR A 153 -11.93 6.85 -3.54
C THR A 153 -11.04 5.85 -4.28
N PHE A 154 -9.80 6.22 -4.54
CA PHE A 154 -8.78 5.31 -5.05
C PHE A 154 -8.04 4.62 -3.89
N VAL A 155 -7.49 3.44 -4.20
CA VAL A 155 -6.56 2.74 -3.31
C VAL A 155 -5.14 2.97 -3.82
N ASP A 156 -4.32 3.63 -3.01
CA ASP A 156 -2.88 3.79 -3.23
C ASP A 156 -2.13 2.79 -2.36
N VAL A 157 -1.13 2.13 -2.93
CA VAL A 157 -0.23 1.24 -2.21
C VAL A 157 1.23 1.63 -2.45
N GLN A 158 2.07 1.39 -1.45
CA GLN A 158 3.50 1.65 -1.51
C GLN A 158 4.24 0.63 -0.65
N ALA A 159 5.42 0.22 -1.10
CA ALA A 159 6.30 -0.67 -0.38
C ALA A 159 7.63 0.01 -0.03
N GLN A 160 8.28 -0.49 1.02
CA GLN A 160 9.61 -0.08 1.45
C GLN A 160 10.44 -1.31 1.82
N SER A 161 11.69 -1.37 1.40
CA SER A 161 12.67 -2.40 1.77
C SER A 161 13.39 -2.02 3.07
N SER A 162 14.05 -2.99 3.73
CA SER A 162 14.79 -2.75 4.98
C SER A 162 15.97 -1.78 4.85
N ASP A 163 16.51 -1.59 3.64
CA ASP A 163 17.53 -0.58 3.34
C ASP A 163 16.97 0.85 3.17
N GLY A 164 15.65 1.01 3.28
CA GLY A 164 14.96 2.28 3.14
C GLY A 164 14.55 2.62 1.71
N THR A 165 14.84 1.76 0.72
CA THR A 165 14.36 1.95 -0.66
C THR A 165 12.84 1.92 -0.69
N VAL A 166 12.23 2.97 -1.24
CA VAL A 166 10.77 3.11 -1.33
C VAL A 166 10.32 2.92 -2.78
N SER A 167 9.31 2.08 -2.98
CA SER A 167 8.69 1.91 -4.30
C SER A 167 7.93 3.17 -4.71
N PRO A 168 7.73 3.43 -6.01
CA PRO A 168 6.75 4.43 -6.39
C PRO A 168 5.35 3.98 -5.95
N VAL A 169 4.45 4.94 -5.74
CA VAL A 169 3.05 4.67 -5.42
C VAL A 169 2.35 4.00 -6.60
N ARG A 170 1.50 3.01 -6.32
CA ARG A 170 0.60 2.39 -7.31
C ARG A 170 -0.83 2.62 -6.89
N GLN A 171 -1.62 3.17 -7.80
CA GLN A 171 -3.02 3.52 -7.58
C GLN A 171 -3.94 2.54 -8.30
N SER A 172 -5.12 2.30 -7.73
CA SER A 172 -6.20 1.57 -8.39
C SER A 172 -6.63 2.25 -9.70
N VAL A 173 -6.85 1.48 -10.76
CA VAL A 173 -7.20 2.02 -12.10
C VAL A 173 -8.57 2.70 -12.09
N GLN A 174 -9.51 2.17 -11.30
CA GLN A 174 -10.82 2.75 -11.08
C GLN A 174 -10.99 3.10 -9.60
N ALA A 175 -11.69 4.21 -9.33
CA ALA A 175 -12.09 4.55 -7.97
C ALA A 175 -13.19 3.59 -7.48
N LEU A 176 -13.20 3.31 -6.19
CA LEU A 176 -14.26 2.58 -5.51
C LEU A 176 -15.36 3.56 -5.07
N PRO A 177 -16.63 3.33 -5.43
CA PRO A 177 -17.73 4.09 -4.83
C PRO A 177 -17.74 3.91 -3.31
N VAL A 178 -17.92 5.02 -2.60
CA VAL A 178 -18.12 5.08 -1.14
C VAL A 178 -19.60 5.37 -0.92
N ALA A 179 -20.31 4.51 -0.20
CA ALA A 179 -21.75 4.60 -0.05
C ALA A 179 -22.21 4.29 1.38
N ASN A 180 -23.37 4.80 1.76
CA ASN A 180 -24.14 4.23 2.87
C ASN A 180 -24.83 2.96 2.37
N CYS A 181 -24.62 1.84 3.05
CA CYS A 181 -25.14 0.53 2.68
C CYS A 181 -26.23 0.05 3.65
N SER A 182 -27.16 -0.76 3.15
CA SER A 182 -28.10 -1.55 3.96
C SER A 182 -28.47 -2.87 3.30
#